data_AF-H8GYY4-F1
#
_entry.id   AF-H8GYY4-F1
#
_cell.length_a   1.000
_cell.length_b   1.000
_cell.length_c   1.000
_cell.angle_alpha   90.00
_cell.angle_beta   90.00
_cell.angle_gamma   90.00
#
_symmetry.space_group_name_H-M   'P 1'
#
loop_
_entity.id
_entity.type
_entity.pdbx_description
1 polymer ?
#
loop_
_entity_poly.entity_id
_entity_poly.type
_entity_poly.pdbx_seq_one_letter_code
_entity_poly.pdbx_strand_id
1 'polypeptide(L)'
;MTYRVEQPQLRRSFSYRGVTLRDLAELGGFGGQDLRLYASNGYLALIRARDYLNAPIMVAYEADGHAISVRDKGPLTVVLPPEPARYRTLAYSGAWVWYVNRLTPVQAGAQGGK
;
A
#
# COMPACT_ATOMS: atom_id res chain seq x y z
N MET A 1 13.12 -0.56 1.49
CA MET A 1 12.80 0.74 2.12
C MET A 1 12.40 0.50 3.57
N THR A 2 12.71 1.43 4.48
CA THR A 2 12.34 1.33 5.91
C THR A 2 11.93 2.70 6.44
N TYR A 3 10.85 2.77 7.22
CA TYR A 3 10.49 3.95 8.01
C TYR A 3 9.56 3.62 9.17
N ARG A 4 9.53 4.52 10.17
CA ARG A 4 8.69 4.40 11.36
C ARG A 4 7.41 5.22 11.21
N VAL A 5 6.26 4.63 11.51
CA VAL A 5 4.96 5.30 11.48
C VAL A 5 4.00 4.65 12.48
N GLU A 6 3.03 5.43 12.95
CA GLU A 6 1.92 4.91 13.74
C GLU A 6 0.94 4.16 12.84
N GLN A 7 0.67 2.89 13.17
CA GLN A 7 -0.36 2.09 12.56
C GLN A 7 -1.73 2.60 13.10
N PRO A 8 -2.61 3.17 12.27
CA PRO A 8 -3.75 3.95 12.76
C PRO A 8 -4.84 3.13 13.47
N GLN A 9 -4.96 1.83 13.19
CA GLN A 9 -6.00 0.96 13.75
C GLN A 9 -5.54 0.22 15.01
N LEU A 10 -4.24 0.02 15.17
CA LEU A 10 -3.61 -0.54 16.36
C LEU A 10 -3.16 0.56 17.33
N ARG A 11 -3.06 1.81 16.86
CA ARG A 11 -2.50 2.96 17.61
C ARG A 11 -1.13 2.65 18.21
N ARG A 12 -0.31 1.96 17.42
CA ARG A 12 1.03 1.48 17.78
C ARG A 12 1.99 1.89 16.69
N SER A 13 3.17 2.36 17.07
CA SER A 13 4.23 2.70 16.11
C SER A 13 5.11 1.48 15.85
N PHE A 14 5.39 1.23 14.58
CA PHE A 14 6.32 0.19 14.13
C PHE A 14 7.34 0.79 13.17
N SER A 15 8.56 0.25 13.19
CA SER A 15 9.55 0.42 12.12
C SER A 15 9.28 -0.61 11.04
N TYR A 16 8.61 -0.21 9.96
CA TYR A 16 8.27 -1.12 8.89
C TYR A 16 9.37 -1.18 7.84
N ARG A 17 9.60 -2.38 7.30
CA ARG A 17 10.46 -2.62 6.14
C ARG A 17 9.67 -3.28 5.02
N GLY A 18 9.88 -2.79 3.80
CA GLY A 18 9.11 -3.18 2.63
C GLY A 18 9.71 -2.76 1.29
N VAL A 19 8.93 -3.03 0.24
CA VAL A 19 9.20 -2.61 -1.15
C VAL A 19 8.21 -1.52 -1.54
N THR A 20 8.67 -0.46 -2.21
CA THR A 20 7.77 0.63 -2.58
C THR A 20 6.78 0.18 -3.65
N LEU A 21 5.59 0.78 -3.67
CA LEU A 21 4.61 0.54 -4.73
C LEU A 21 5.14 0.98 -6.10
N ARG A 22 6.03 1.97 -6.14
CA ARG A 22 6.75 2.37 -7.36
C ARG A 22 7.57 1.20 -7.90
N ASP A 23 8.45 0.65 -7.08
CA ASP A 23 9.34 -0.45 -7.50
C ASP A 23 8.53 -1.70 -7.90
N LEU A 24 7.45 -2.00 -7.15
CA LEU A 24 6.55 -3.12 -7.48
C LEU A 24 5.81 -2.90 -8.80
N ALA A 25 5.39 -1.66 -9.09
CA ALA A 25 4.74 -1.32 -10.35
C ALA A 25 5.68 -1.38 -11.55
N GLU A 26 6.92 -0.90 -11.37
CA GLU A 26 7.98 -0.99 -12.37
C GLU A 26 8.33 -2.46 -12.65
N LEU A 27 8.53 -3.28 -11.61
CA LEU A 27 8.80 -4.70 -11.73
C LEU A 27 7.66 -5.46 -12.44
N GLY A 28 6.42 -5.04 -12.22
CA GLY A 28 5.24 -5.60 -12.87
C GLY A 28 5.00 -5.11 -14.31
N GLY A 29 5.80 -4.16 -14.81
CA GLY A 29 5.65 -3.60 -16.16
C GLY A 29 4.50 -2.60 -16.32
N PHE A 30 3.97 -2.07 -15.22
CA PHE A 30 2.85 -1.11 -15.22
C PHE A 30 3.15 0.15 -14.39
N GLY A 31 4.43 0.52 -14.32
CA GLY A 31 4.88 1.78 -13.71
C GLY A 31 4.12 2.98 -14.27
N GLY A 32 3.66 3.86 -13.38
CA GLY A 32 2.88 5.04 -13.74
C GLY A 32 1.38 4.80 -13.96
N GLN A 33 0.90 3.56 -13.84
CA GLN A 33 -0.54 3.26 -13.86
C GLN A 33 -1.13 3.28 -12.45
N ASP A 34 -2.42 3.56 -12.32
CA ASP A 34 -3.14 3.38 -11.06
C ASP A 34 -3.13 1.90 -10.68
N LEU A 35 -3.03 1.61 -9.39
CA LEU A 35 -2.89 0.24 -8.88
C LEU A 35 -4.15 -0.20 -8.14
N ARG A 36 -4.48 -1.48 -8.31
CA ARG A 36 -5.44 -2.22 -7.48
C ARG A 36 -4.67 -3.12 -6.52
N LEU A 37 -4.98 -3.01 -5.24
CA LEU A 37 -4.45 -3.86 -4.19
C LEU A 37 -5.55 -4.73 -3.63
N TYR A 38 -5.31 -6.03 -3.62
CA TYR A 38 -6.23 -7.03 -3.12
C TYR A 38 -5.69 -7.60 -1.81
N ALA A 39 -6.60 -7.74 -0.86
CA ALA A 39 -6.35 -8.40 0.41
C ALA A 39 -7.03 -9.76 0.46
N SER A 40 -6.46 -10.70 1.22
CA SER A 40 -7.05 -12.03 1.40
C SER A 40 -8.39 -12.03 2.13
N ASN A 41 -8.75 -10.96 2.82
CA ASN A 41 -10.05 -10.76 3.45
C ASN A 41 -11.12 -10.19 2.49
N GLY A 42 -10.83 -10.09 1.19
CA GLY A 42 -11.74 -9.56 0.18
C GLY A 42 -11.73 -8.05 0.02
N TYR A 43 -10.89 -7.32 0.77
CA TYR A 43 -10.76 -5.87 0.61
C TYR A 43 -10.01 -5.50 -0.68
N LEU A 44 -10.47 -4.44 -1.33
CA LEU A 44 -9.85 -3.87 -2.53
C LEU A 44 -9.59 -2.37 -2.28
N ALA A 45 -8.36 -1.94 -2.53
CA ALA A 45 -8.00 -0.52 -2.56
C ALA A 45 -7.50 -0.11 -3.94
N LEU A 46 -7.76 1.14 -4.31
CA LEU A 46 -7.20 1.79 -5.49
C LEU A 46 -6.20 2.85 -5.05
N ILE A 47 -4.97 2.76 -5.54
CA ILE A 47 -3.90 3.74 -5.27
C ILE A 47 -3.55 4.42 -6.58
N ARG A 48 -3.59 5.75 -6.60
CA ARG A 48 -3.31 6.52 -7.81
C ARG A 48 -1.81 6.53 -8.10
N ALA A 49 -1.45 6.54 -9.38
CA ALA A 49 -0.07 6.70 -9.86
C ALA A 49 0.62 7.89 -9.19
N ARG A 50 -0.04 9.05 -9.21
CA ARG A 50 0.48 10.28 -8.61
C ARG A 50 0.80 10.15 -7.12
N ASP A 51 0.19 9.22 -6.38
CA ASP A 51 0.40 9.11 -4.95
C ASP A 51 1.67 8.32 -4.66
N TYR A 52 1.84 7.13 -5.27
CA TYR A 52 3.05 6.33 -5.09
C TYR A 52 4.26 6.84 -5.89
N LEU A 53 4.03 7.64 -6.93
CA LEU A 53 5.11 8.32 -7.64
C LEU A 53 5.63 9.53 -6.86
N ASN A 54 4.86 10.12 -5.96
CA ASN A 54 5.30 11.30 -5.21
C ASN A 54 5.58 11.02 -3.74
N ALA A 55 5.50 9.76 -3.31
CA ALA A 55 5.77 9.37 -1.94
C ALA A 55 6.14 7.89 -1.82
N PRO A 56 7.00 7.52 -0.85
CA PRO A 56 7.45 6.15 -0.66
C PRO A 56 6.40 5.27 0.03
N ILE A 57 5.21 5.15 -0.56
CA ILE A 57 4.20 4.18 -0.15
C ILE A 57 4.77 2.78 -0.41
N MET A 58 4.64 1.88 0.56
CA MET A 58 5.25 0.55 0.46
C MET A 58 4.27 -0.56 0.83
N VAL A 59 4.56 -1.76 0.33
CA VAL A 59 4.06 -3.01 0.91
C VAL A 59 5.14 -3.51 1.86
N ALA A 60 4.85 -3.46 3.17
CA ALA A 60 5.73 -3.94 4.23
C ALA A 60 5.53 -5.43 4.47
N TYR A 61 6.64 -6.13 4.68
CA TYR A 61 6.68 -7.56 5.04
C TYR A 61 7.32 -7.79 6.42
N GLU A 62 7.89 -6.75 7.03
CA GLU A 62 8.55 -6.79 8.33
C GLU A 62 8.17 -5.55 9.15
N ALA A 63 7.98 -5.74 10.46
CA ALA A 63 7.75 -4.70 11.47
C ALA A 63 8.68 -4.94 12.67
N ASP A 64 9.43 -3.90 13.05
CA ASP A 64 10.39 -3.93 14.16
C ASP A 64 11.36 -5.13 14.09
N GLY A 65 11.89 -5.42 12.90
CA GLY A 65 12.86 -6.49 12.68
C GLY A 65 12.27 -7.90 12.54
N HIS A 66 10.95 -8.05 12.62
CA HIS A 66 10.27 -9.35 12.60
C HIS A 66 9.21 -9.42 11.50
N ALA A 67 8.93 -10.62 11.00
CA ALA A 67 7.79 -10.83 10.10
C ALA A 67 6.49 -10.34 10.74
N ILE A 68 5.65 -9.65 9.97
CA ILE A 68 4.43 -9.05 10.51
C ILE A 68 3.42 -10.15 10.83
N SER A 69 3.00 -10.23 12.10
CA SER A 69 2.02 -11.22 12.53
C SER A 69 0.64 -10.92 11.95
N VAL A 70 -0.22 -11.94 11.83
CA VAL A 70 -1.63 -11.74 11.43
C VAL A 70 -2.35 -10.76 12.38
N ARG A 71 -2.05 -10.84 13.69
CA ARG A 71 -2.61 -9.93 14.70
C ARG A 71 -2.16 -8.48 14.48
N ASP A 72 -0.93 -8.28 14.02
CA ASP A 72 -0.36 -6.97 13.67
C ASP A 72 -0.60 -6.60 12.19
N LYS A 73 -1.60 -7.21 11.54
CA LYS A 73 -2.06 -6.89 10.19
C LYS A 73 -1.14 -7.35 9.03
N GLY A 74 -0.25 -8.30 9.30
CA GLY A 74 0.60 -8.97 8.31
C GLY A 74 -0.07 -10.19 7.67
N PRO A 75 0.61 -10.92 6.76
CA PRO A 75 2.06 -10.86 6.53
C PRO A 75 2.50 -9.69 5.65
N LEU A 76 1.60 -9.13 4.86
CA LEU A 76 1.86 -7.98 3.99
C LEU A 76 0.85 -6.87 4.27
N THR A 77 1.34 -5.65 4.43
CA THR A 77 0.48 -4.48 4.66
C THR A 77 0.96 -3.26 3.89
N VAL A 78 0.02 -2.45 3.38
CA VAL A 78 0.34 -1.13 2.85
C VAL A 78 0.65 -0.19 3.99
N VAL A 79 1.79 0.47 3.88
CA VAL A 79 2.22 1.50 4.81
C VAL A 79 2.37 2.80 4.03
N LEU A 80 1.75 3.86 4.58
CA LEU A 80 1.93 5.23 4.10
C LEU A 80 3.07 5.90 4.87
N PRO A 81 3.89 6.74 4.21
CA PRO A 81 4.98 7.43 4.88
C PRO A 81 4.44 8.42 5.93
N PRO A 82 5.25 8.75 6.95
CA PRO A 82 4.88 9.68 8.00
C PRO A 82 4.84 11.13 7.48
N GLU A 83 3.83 11.47 6.67
CA GLU A 83 3.52 12.85 6.30
C GLU A 83 2.16 13.27 6.90
N PRO A 84 2.17 13.95 8.05
CA PRO A 84 0.96 14.20 8.82
C PRO A 84 -0.03 15.15 8.14
N ALA A 85 0.37 15.97 7.17
CA ALA A 85 -0.57 16.87 6.49
C ALA A 85 -1.24 16.24 5.26
N ARG A 86 -0.50 15.42 4.49
CA ARG A 86 -0.93 14.91 3.19
C ARG A 86 -1.86 13.69 3.30
N TYR A 87 -1.67 12.85 4.32
CA TYR A 87 -2.37 11.56 4.49
C TYR A 87 -3.49 11.56 5.55
N ARG A 88 -3.91 12.73 6.05
CA ARG A 88 -5.00 12.84 7.05
C ARG A 88 -6.42 12.81 6.47
N THR A 89 -6.59 12.64 5.17
CA THR A 89 -7.93 12.58 4.56
C THR A 89 -8.54 11.19 4.70
N LEU A 90 -9.88 11.11 4.71
CA LEU A 90 -10.61 9.83 4.76
C LEU A 90 -10.18 8.87 3.63
N ALA A 91 -9.83 9.41 2.46
CA ALA A 91 -9.34 8.62 1.33
C ALA A 91 -8.09 7.79 1.68
N TYR A 92 -7.19 8.31 2.52
CA TYR A 92 -5.96 7.63 2.91
C TYR A 92 -6.12 6.70 4.11
N SER A 93 -7.16 6.88 4.92
CA SER A 93 -7.49 5.90 5.97
C SER A 93 -7.84 4.53 5.38
N GLY A 94 -8.48 4.49 4.21
CA GLY A 94 -8.77 3.27 3.45
C GLY A 94 -7.56 2.69 2.69
N ALA A 95 -6.47 3.45 2.55
CA ALA A 95 -5.27 2.98 1.86
C ALA A 95 -4.38 2.07 2.72
N TRP A 96 -4.63 1.98 4.03
CA TRP A 96 -3.98 1.02 4.94
C TRP A 96 -4.58 -0.38 4.75
N VAL A 97 -4.18 -1.04 3.68
CA VAL A 97 -4.61 -2.40 3.36
C VAL A 97 -3.78 -3.41 4.15
N TRP A 98 -4.44 -4.35 4.81
CA TRP A 98 -3.82 -5.48 5.49
C TRP A 98 -4.05 -6.75 4.71
N TYR A 99 -3.21 -7.76 4.94
CA TYR A 99 -3.31 -9.05 4.27
C TYR A 99 -3.19 -8.96 2.73
N VAL A 100 -2.38 -8.01 2.25
CA VAL A 100 -2.15 -7.81 0.81
C VAL A 100 -1.63 -9.11 0.21
N ASN A 101 -2.22 -9.55 -0.90
CA ASN A 101 -1.80 -10.77 -1.58
C ASN A 101 -1.63 -10.62 -3.09
N ARG A 102 -2.13 -9.53 -3.67
CA ARG A 102 -2.06 -9.28 -5.12
C ARG A 102 -2.11 -7.78 -5.40
N LEU A 103 -1.37 -7.41 -6.44
CA LEU A 103 -1.30 -6.06 -6.98
C LEU A 103 -1.46 -6.15 -8.50
N THR A 104 -2.33 -5.32 -9.09
CA THR A 104 -2.51 -5.25 -10.54
C THR A 104 -2.63 -3.79 -10.99
N PRO A 105 -2.37 -3.46 -12.27
CA PRO A 105 -2.79 -2.18 -12.79
C PRO A 105 -4.33 -2.10 -12.85
N VAL A 106 -4.85 -0.89 -12.72
CA VAL A 106 -6.20 -0.56 -13.19
C VAL A 106 -6.10 -0.57 -14.71
N GLN A 107 -6.68 -1.57 -15.35
CA GLN A 107 -6.77 -1.55 -16.82
C GLN A 107 -7.48 -0.25 -17.24
N ALA A 108 -6.86 0.50 -18.15
CA ALA A 108 -7.59 1.48 -18.93
C ALA A 108 -8.71 0.70 -19.61
N GLY A 109 -9.96 0.97 -19.21
CA GLY A 109 -11.08 0.31 -19.85
C GLY A 109 -10.93 0.52 -21.36
N ALA A 110 -10.97 -0.57 -22.12
CA ALA A 110 -11.54 -0.49 -23.44
C ALA A 110 -12.91 0.17 -23.23
N GLN A 111 -13.02 1.45 -23.59
CA GLN A 111 -14.32 2.04 -23.86
C GLN A 111 -14.86 1.19 -25.00
N GLY A 112 -15.78 0.27 -24.65
CA GLY A 112 -16.50 -0.53 -25.62
C GLY A 112 -17.11 0.41 -26.62
N GLY A 113 -16.71 0.24 -27.88
CA GLY A 113 -17.38 0.89 -28.99
C GLY A 113 -18.88 0.63 -28.91
N LYS A 114 -19.63 1.71 -29.00
CA LYS A 114 -20.94 1.72 -29.64
C LYS A 114 -20.92 2.83 -30.66
#